data_AF-A0A7W1PID7-F1
#
_entry.id   AF-A0A7W1PID7-F1
#
_cell.length_a   1.000
_cell.length_b   1.000
_cell.length_c   1.000
_cell.angle_alpha   90.00
_cell.angle_beta   90.00
_cell.angle_gamma   90.00
#
_symmetry.space_group_name_H-M   'P 1'
#
loop_
_entity.id
_entity.type
_entity.pdbx_description
1 polymer ?
#
loop_
_entity_poly.entity_id
_entity_poly.type
_entity_poly.pdbx_seq_one_letter_code
_entity_poly.pdbx_strand_id
1 'polypeptide(L)'
;MERRDRPPVTRFVVENRLVAGSSIELPDAAAHHARVKRMSAGDVVSLTDGCGHEASGVIERIAKREVAVAVGGIEVVPPATPLELFVPVGDRDRMLWLAEKATELGVTAWRPVMCARSRSVSPRGEGEAFGAKVRARMIGALEQSGGAWLPEVHPVVEVGDAACDARMPARYLLQAGAPRVDATHAASGAAVI
;
A
#
# COMPACT_ATOMS: atom_id res chain seq x y z
N MET A 1 18.08 -0.42 5.34
CA MET A 1 17.26 -1.45 4.68
C MET A 1 18.13 -2.06 3.59
N GLU A 2 18.82 -3.16 3.92
CA GLU A 2 19.68 -3.85 2.96
C GLU A 2 18.82 -4.41 1.82
N ARG A 3 19.09 -3.97 0.58
CA ARG A 3 18.52 -4.60 -0.61
C ARG A 3 19.12 -6.01 -0.66
N ARG A 4 18.30 -7.04 -0.40
CA ARG A 4 18.72 -8.42 -0.61
C ARG A 4 19.09 -8.62 -2.07
N ASP A 5 20.30 -9.10 -2.31
CA ASP A 5 20.90 -9.32 -3.62
C ASP A 5 20.28 -10.57 -4.31
N ARG A 6 18.98 -10.49 -4.62
CA ARG A 6 18.22 -11.51 -5.36
C ARG A 6 17.90 -10.94 -6.73
N PRO A 7 18.07 -11.71 -7.83
CA PRO A 7 17.65 -11.24 -9.15
C PRO A 7 16.19 -10.77 -9.11
N PRO A 8 15.84 -9.70 -9.84
CA PRO A 8 14.50 -9.13 -9.78
C PRO A 8 13.48 -10.18 -10.25
N VAL A 9 12.72 -10.73 -9.30
CA VAL A 9 11.59 -11.63 -9.57
C VAL A 9 10.31 -10.80 -9.59
N THR A 10 9.37 -11.17 -10.47
CA THR A 10 8.05 -10.53 -10.46
C THR A 10 7.36 -10.84 -9.15
N ARG A 11 6.82 -9.80 -8.52
CA ARG A 11 6.10 -9.89 -7.24
C ARG A 11 4.61 -9.74 -7.47
N PHE A 12 3.82 -10.52 -6.74
CA PHE A 12 2.37 -10.45 -6.73
C PHE A 12 1.85 -10.28 -5.30
N VAL A 13 0.89 -9.39 -5.13
CA VAL A 13 0.13 -9.29 -3.88
C VAL A 13 -1.07 -10.23 -3.95
N VAL A 14 -1.29 -10.99 -2.88
CA VAL A 14 -2.44 -11.89 -2.73
C VAL A 14 -3.28 -11.47 -1.53
N GLU A 15 -4.59 -11.69 -1.60
CA GLU A 15 -5.50 -11.29 -0.51
C GLU A 15 -5.64 -12.38 0.57
N ASN A 16 -5.25 -13.62 0.25
CA ASN A 16 -5.33 -14.75 1.16
C ASN A 16 -4.02 -14.94 1.92
N ARG A 17 -4.14 -15.44 3.15
CA ARG A 17 -3.00 -15.84 3.97
C ARG A 17 -2.11 -16.84 3.20
N LEU A 18 -0.81 -16.59 3.18
CA LEU A 18 0.16 -17.52 2.63
C LEU A 18 0.31 -18.76 3.53
N VAL A 19 0.27 -19.94 2.93
CA VAL A 19 0.48 -21.23 3.60
C VAL A 19 1.59 -21.98 2.85
N ALA A 20 2.69 -22.27 3.53
CA ALA A 20 3.82 -22.95 2.90
C ALA A 20 3.42 -24.34 2.42
N GLY A 21 3.82 -24.70 1.20
CA GLY A 21 3.47 -25.99 0.57
C GLY A 21 2.06 -26.04 -0.02
N SER A 22 1.27 -24.98 0.05
CA SER A 22 -0.03 -24.92 -0.63
C SER A 22 0.10 -24.37 -2.05
N SER A 23 -0.98 -24.46 -2.82
CA SER A 23 -1.16 -23.72 -4.07
C SER A 23 -2.13 -22.56 -3.85
N ILE A 24 -1.87 -21.41 -4.45
CA ILE A 24 -2.72 -20.23 -4.38
C ILE A 24 -3.05 -19.72 -5.79
N GLU A 25 -4.28 -19.29 -5.99
CA GLU A 25 -4.70 -18.62 -7.23
C GLU A 25 -4.43 -17.12 -7.13
N LEU A 26 -3.76 -16.56 -8.14
CA LEU A 26 -3.53 -15.13 -8.21
C LEU A 26 -4.86 -14.39 -8.46
N PRO A 27 -5.09 -13.23 -7.81
CA PRO A 27 -6.19 -12.35 -8.16
C PRO A 27 -6.17 -11.96 -9.65
N ASP A 28 -7.32 -11.64 -10.23
CA ASP A 28 -7.47 -11.35 -11.67
C ASP A 28 -6.45 -10.33 -12.21
N ALA A 29 -6.18 -9.26 -11.44
CA ALA A 29 -5.21 -8.24 -11.81
C ALA A 29 -3.77 -8.79 -11.87
N ALA A 30 -3.37 -9.56 -10.87
CA ALA A 30 -2.06 -10.22 -10.81
C ALA A 30 -1.92 -11.30 -11.89
N ALA A 31 -2.97 -12.09 -12.13
CA ALA A 31 -3.02 -13.07 -13.22
C ALA A 31 -2.91 -12.40 -14.60
N HIS A 32 -3.56 -11.25 -14.80
CA HIS A 32 -3.41 -10.45 -16.02
C HIS A 32 -1.98 -9.92 -16.16
N HIS A 33 -1.38 -9.41 -15.09
CA HIS A 33 0.00 -8.94 -15.06
C HIS A 33 1.00 -10.06 -15.42
N ALA A 34 0.84 -11.27 -14.88
CA ALA A 34 1.65 -12.44 -15.24
C ALA A 34 1.60 -12.75 -16.75
N ARG A 35 0.39 -12.70 -17.34
CA ARG A 35 0.19 -12.91 -18.79
C ARG A 35 0.81 -11.79 -19.64
N VAL A 36 0.66 -10.54 -19.23
CA VAL A 36 1.30 -9.39 -19.92
C VAL A 36 2.82 -9.52 -19.91
N LYS A 37 3.38 -9.99 -18.79
CA LYS A 37 4.81 -10.32 -18.66
C LYS A 37 5.23 -11.61 -19.37
N ARG A 38 4.29 -12.32 -20.01
CA ARG A 38 4.52 -13.58 -20.73
C ARG A 38 5.20 -14.65 -19.87
N MET A 39 4.87 -14.66 -18.58
CA MET A 39 5.37 -15.68 -17.66
C MET A 39 4.83 -17.06 -18.07
N SER A 40 5.48 -18.12 -17.58
CA SER A 40 5.17 -19.52 -17.87
C SER A 40 5.18 -20.38 -16.60
N ALA A 41 4.62 -21.58 -16.70
CA ALA A 41 4.79 -22.58 -15.64
C ALA A 41 6.29 -22.87 -15.42
N GLY A 42 6.69 -22.98 -14.17
CA GLY A 42 8.09 -23.10 -13.75
C GLY A 42 8.78 -21.77 -13.42
N ASP A 43 8.20 -20.61 -13.78
CA ASP A 43 8.78 -19.32 -13.43
C ASP A 43 8.71 -19.07 -11.92
N VAL A 44 9.80 -18.52 -11.37
CA VAL A 44 9.91 -18.11 -9.97
C VAL A 44 9.33 -16.72 -9.78
N VAL A 45 8.49 -16.57 -8.77
CA VAL A 45 7.84 -15.32 -8.37
C VAL A 45 8.05 -15.04 -6.89
N SER A 46 7.75 -13.82 -6.47
CA SER A 46 7.58 -13.47 -5.06
C SER A 46 6.11 -13.23 -4.78
N LEU A 47 5.63 -13.72 -3.64
CA LEU A 47 4.29 -13.50 -3.13
C LEU A 47 4.36 -12.67 -1.86
N THR A 48 3.37 -11.81 -1.66
CA THR A 48 3.16 -11.09 -0.39
C THR A 48 1.68 -11.00 -0.09
N ASP A 49 1.29 -11.12 1.17
CA ASP A 49 -0.09 -10.86 1.61
C ASP A 49 -0.35 -9.37 1.92
N GLY A 50 0.71 -8.56 1.92
CA GLY A 50 0.63 -7.13 2.29
C GLY A 50 0.50 -6.91 3.79
N CYS A 51 0.65 -7.97 4.59
CA CYS A 51 0.55 -7.98 6.06
C CYS A 51 1.86 -8.48 6.69
N GLY A 52 2.98 -8.31 6.00
CA GLY A 52 4.31 -8.70 6.48
C GLY A 52 4.73 -10.13 6.15
N HIS A 53 3.92 -10.95 5.48
CA HIS A 53 4.36 -12.27 5.04
C HIS A 53 4.80 -12.23 3.58
N GLU A 54 5.99 -12.72 3.32
CA GLU A 54 6.52 -12.92 1.98
C GLU A 54 6.81 -14.39 1.73
N ALA A 55 6.63 -14.86 0.51
CA ALA A 55 7.06 -16.19 0.11
C ALA A 55 7.72 -16.18 -1.27
N SER A 56 8.65 -17.11 -1.48
CA SER A 56 8.97 -17.52 -2.85
C SER A 56 7.80 -18.32 -3.41
N GLY A 57 7.50 -18.17 -4.70
CA GLY A 57 6.53 -19.01 -5.39
C GLY A 57 7.07 -19.54 -6.71
N VAL A 58 6.45 -20.62 -7.19
CA VAL A 58 6.68 -21.17 -8.54
C VAL A 58 5.34 -21.26 -9.23
N ILE A 59 5.22 -20.69 -10.42
CA ILE A 59 3.98 -20.78 -11.21
C ILE A 59 3.77 -22.26 -11.59
N GLU A 60 2.66 -22.85 -11.16
CA GLU A 60 2.30 -24.23 -11.50
C GLU A 60 1.56 -24.29 -12.84
N ARG A 61 0.63 -23.36 -13.06
CA ARG A 61 -0.16 -23.28 -14.29
C ARG A 61 -0.56 -21.85 -14.62
N ILE A 62 -0.64 -21.54 -15.91
CA ILE A 62 -1.24 -20.33 -16.45
C ILE A 62 -2.33 -20.74 -17.44
N ALA A 63 -3.57 -20.37 -17.13
CA ALA A 63 -4.72 -20.53 -17.99
C ALA A 63 -5.26 -19.16 -18.44
N LYS A 64 -6.29 -19.18 -19.27
CA LYS A 64 -6.91 -17.96 -19.83
C LYS A 64 -7.41 -17.00 -18.74
N ARG A 65 -7.87 -17.53 -17.60
CA ARG A 65 -8.40 -16.74 -16.47
C ARG A 65 -7.56 -16.92 -15.22
N GLU A 66 -7.22 -18.16 -14.88
CA GLU A 66 -6.53 -18.49 -13.64
C GLU A 66 -5.01 -18.59 -13.81
N VAL A 67 -4.28 -18.21 -12.77
CA VAL A 67 -2.85 -18.49 -12.61
C VAL A 67 -2.66 -19.05 -11.20
N ALA A 68 -2.13 -20.26 -11.10
CA ALA A 68 -1.87 -20.90 -9.80
C ALA A 68 -0.36 -20.93 -9.51
N VAL A 69 -0.02 -20.68 -8.26
CA VAL A 69 1.36 -20.56 -7.79
C VAL A 69 1.54 -21.46 -6.56
N ALA A 70 2.53 -22.35 -6.61
CA ALA A 70 2.97 -23.10 -5.44
C ALA A 70 3.68 -22.15 -4.47
N VAL A 71 3.26 -22.15 -3.21
CA VAL A 71 3.82 -21.31 -2.15
C VAL A 71 4.99 -22.04 -1.49
N GLY A 72 6.17 -21.44 -1.55
CA GLY A 72 7.38 -21.95 -0.92
C GLY A 72 7.53 -21.53 0.56
N GLY A 73 8.78 -21.38 1.01
CA GLY A 73 9.07 -20.90 2.36
C GLY A 73 8.55 -19.48 2.58
N ILE A 74 7.93 -19.27 3.76
CA ILE A 74 7.39 -17.98 4.18
C ILE A 74 8.37 -17.30 5.12
N GLU A 75 8.62 -16.02 4.88
CA GLU A 75 9.37 -15.14 5.74
C GLU A 75 8.45 -14.05 6.30
N VAL A 76 8.70 -13.66 7.55
CA VAL A 76 7.98 -12.57 8.22
C VAL A 76 8.87 -11.34 8.23
N VAL A 77 8.39 -10.27 7.59
CA VAL A 77 9.02 -8.97 7.56
C VAL A 77 8.42 -8.14 8.70
N PRO A 78 9.22 -7.63 9.65
CA PRO A 78 8.70 -6.80 10.73
C PRO A 78 8.08 -5.51 10.17
N PRO A 79 7.03 -4.95 10.83
CA PRO A 79 6.45 -3.69 10.41
C PRO A 79 7.46 -2.55 10.55
N ALA A 80 7.37 -1.58 9.64
CA ALA A 80 8.11 -0.33 9.77
C ALA A 80 7.58 0.50 10.95
N THR A 81 8.30 1.56 11.31
CA THR A 81 7.80 2.57 12.26
C THR A 81 6.43 3.08 11.78
N PRO A 82 5.40 3.06 12.65
CA PRO A 82 4.07 3.55 12.28
C PRO A 82 4.11 4.98 11.76
N LEU A 83 3.54 5.16 10.56
CA LEU A 83 3.40 6.46 9.91
C LEU A 83 2.01 6.53 9.28
N GLU A 84 1.16 7.36 9.85
CA GLU A 84 -0.22 7.54 9.41
C GLU A 84 -0.37 8.86 8.67
N LEU A 85 -0.98 8.82 7.48
CA LEU A 85 -1.26 9.99 6.68
C LEU A 85 -2.75 10.33 6.71
N PHE A 86 -3.04 11.51 7.26
CA PHE A 86 -4.32 12.19 7.13
C PHE A 86 -4.29 13.06 5.86
N VAL A 87 -5.00 12.64 4.83
CA VAL A 87 -4.88 13.19 3.48
C VAL A 87 -6.15 13.97 3.13
N PRO A 88 -6.07 15.29 2.90
CA PRO A 88 -7.22 16.05 2.43
C PRO A 88 -7.78 15.44 1.14
N VAL A 89 -9.08 15.16 1.12
CA VAL A 89 -9.76 14.70 -0.09
C VAL A 89 -9.59 15.76 -1.17
N GLY A 90 -9.07 15.35 -2.31
CA GLY A 90 -8.64 16.24 -3.38
C GLY A 90 -9.00 15.71 -4.76
N ASP A 91 -8.23 16.18 -5.74
CA ASP A 91 -8.37 15.74 -7.13
C ASP A 91 -8.04 14.24 -7.24
N ARG A 92 -8.82 13.52 -8.06
CA ARG A 92 -8.72 12.07 -8.21
C ARG A 92 -7.31 11.61 -8.54
N ASP A 93 -6.67 12.22 -9.53
CA ASP A 93 -5.38 11.76 -10.03
C ASP A 93 -4.26 12.08 -9.02
N ARG A 94 -4.34 13.24 -8.37
CA ARG A 94 -3.42 13.59 -7.28
C ARG A 94 -3.51 12.62 -6.10
N MET A 95 -4.71 12.22 -5.73
CA MET A 95 -4.90 11.24 -4.64
C MET A 95 -4.34 9.86 -5.02
N LEU A 96 -4.55 9.39 -6.26
CA LEU A 96 -3.99 8.12 -6.73
C LEU A 96 -2.45 8.17 -6.79
N TRP A 97 -1.88 9.27 -7.26
CA TRP A 97 -0.43 9.48 -7.22
C TRP A 97 0.11 9.46 -5.78
N LEU A 98 -0.54 10.15 -4.85
CA LEU A 98 -0.11 10.18 -3.46
C LEU A 98 -0.27 8.81 -2.78
N ALA A 99 -1.29 8.03 -3.13
CA ALA A 99 -1.48 6.66 -2.64
C ALA A 99 -0.32 5.72 -3.05
N GLU A 100 0.15 5.84 -4.29
CA GLU A 100 1.36 5.14 -4.74
C GLU A 100 2.57 5.56 -3.90
N LYS A 101 2.80 6.87 -3.75
CA LYS A 101 3.99 7.36 -3.03
C LYS A 101 3.95 7.06 -1.54
N ALA A 102 2.78 7.10 -0.93
CA ALA A 102 2.58 6.65 0.45
C ALA A 102 3.02 5.18 0.60
N THR A 103 2.65 4.31 -0.34
CA THR A 103 3.04 2.90 -0.31
C THR A 103 4.54 2.71 -0.52
N GLU A 104 5.12 3.38 -1.52
CA GLU A 104 6.57 3.31 -1.78
C GLU A 104 7.42 3.79 -0.59
N LEU A 105 6.90 4.75 0.18
CA LEU A 105 7.57 5.34 1.34
C LEU A 105 7.28 4.61 2.67
N GLY A 106 6.47 3.54 2.65
CA GLY A 106 6.19 2.73 3.84
C GLY A 106 5.21 3.37 4.83
N VAL A 107 4.28 4.20 4.35
CA VAL A 107 3.14 4.67 5.15
C VAL A 107 2.32 3.48 5.62
N THR A 108 1.97 3.45 6.90
CA THR A 108 1.25 2.31 7.51
C THR A 108 -0.26 2.48 7.46
N ALA A 109 -0.77 3.72 7.43
CA ALA A 109 -2.20 3.99 7.36
C ALA A 109 -2.52 5.24 6.54
N TRP A 110 -3.62 5.19 5.80
CA TRP A 110 -4.15 6.24 4.94
C TRP A 110 -5.57 6.60 5.37
N ARG A 111 -5.76 7.85 5.80
CA ARG A 111 -7.06 8.40 6.21
C ARG A 111 -7.44 9.58 5.32
N PRO A 112 -8.38 9.43 4.38
CA PRO A 112 -8.92 10.55 3.65
C PRO A 112 -9.70 11.47 4.60
N VAL A 113 -9.47 12.78 4.51
CA VAL A 113 -10.11 13.79 5.36
C VAL A 113 -10.88 14.78 4.51
N MET A 114 -12.17 14.92 4.76
CA MET A 114 -13.02 15.94 4.15
C MET A 114 -12.76 17.28 4.85
N CYS A 115 -12.14 18.22 4.12
CA CYS A 115 -11.88 19.58 4.58
C CYS A 115 -12.82 20.58 3.88
N ALA A 116 -12.93 21.80 4.41
CA ALA A 116 -13.74 22.85 3.79
C ALA A 116 -13.40 23.09 2.30
N ARG A 117 -12.11 23.12 1.96
CA ARG A 117 -11.63 23.30 0.57
C ARG A 117 -11.75 22.04 -0.29
N SER A 118 -11.89 20.85 0.29
CA SER A 118 -12.12 19.61 -0.45
C SER A 118 -13.48 19.62 -1.16
N ARG A 119 -14.47 20.29 -0.57
CA ARG A 119 -15.86 20.36 -1.06
C ARG A 119 -16.03 21.11 -2.39
N SER A 120 -15.04 21.90 -2.81
CA SER A 120 -15.06 22.59 -4.11
C SER A 120 -14.25 21.87 -5.19
N VAL A 121 -13.55 20.77 -4.87
CA VAL A 121 -12.71 20.05 -5.84
C VAL A 121 -13.58 19.25 -6.82
N SER A 122 -13.22 19.31 -8.10
CA SER A 122 -13.79 18.49 -9.17
C SER A 122 -12.72 18.22 -10.24
N PRO A 123 -12.47 16.96 -10.66
CA PRO A 123 -13.11 15.74 -10.18
C PRO A 123 -12.57 15.29 -8.82
N ARG A 124 -13.46 14.98 -7.88
CA ARG A 124 -13.06 14.62 -6.50
C ARG A 124 -12.85 13.12 -6.30
N GLY A 125 -11.79 12.75 -5.60
CA GLY A 125 -11.50 11.38 -5.18
C GLY A 125 -12.20 10.96 -3.88
N GLU A 126 -13.49 10.63 -3.97
CA GLU A 126 -14.27 10.17 -2.81
C GLU A 126 -15.19 8.99 -3.16
N GLY A 127 -15.73 8.35 -2.13
CA GLY A 127 -16.66 7.22 -2.24
C GLY A 127 -15.98 5.85 -2.33
N GLU A 128 -16.75 4.80 -2.08
CA GLU A 128 -16.28 3.41 -1.99
C GLU A 128 -15.57 2.94 -3.27
N ALA A 129 -16.16 3.22 -4.44
CA ALA A 129 -15.56 2.86 -5.73
C ALA A 129 -14.20 3.55 -5.97
N PHE A 130 -14.01 4.75 -5.44
CA PHE A 130 -12.70 5.41 -5.49
C PHE A 130 -11.73 4.84 -4.46
N GLY A 131 -12.21 4.49 -3.26
CA GLY A 131 -11.42 3.76 -2.26
C GLY A 131 -10.84 2.45 -2.82
N ALA A 132 -11.63 1.69 -3.58
CA ALA A 132 -11.16 0.50 -4.28
C ALA A 132 -10.04 0.80 -5.30
N LYS A 133 -10.11 1.93 -6.01
CA LYS A 133 -9.06 2.39 -6.93
C LYS A 133 -7.78 2.79 -6.19
N VAL A 134 -7.91 3.46 -5.05
CA VAL A 134 -6.78 3.78 -4.16
C VAL A 134 -6.10 2.50 -3.71
N ARG A 135 -6.86 1.51 -3.21
CA ARG A 135 -6.32 0.21 -2.81
C ARG A 135 -5.62 -0.51 -3.96
N ALA A 136 -6.24 -0.57 -5.14
CA ALA A 136 -5.62 -1.16 -6.32
C ALA A 136 -4.32 -0.46 -6.72
N ARG A 137 -4.26 0.87 -6.58
CA ARG A 137 -3.04 1.66 -6.84
C ARG A 137 -1.93 1.36 -5.85
N MET A 138 -2.26 1.20 -4.58
CA MET A 138 -1.32 0.81 -3.52
C MET A 138 -0.79 -0.62 -3.72
N ILE A 139 -1.66 -1.56 -4.11
CA ILE A 139 -1.26 -2.94 -4.48
C ILE A 139 -0.21 -2.91 -5.58
N GLY A 140 -0.48 -2.22 -6.69
CA GLY A 140 0.50 -2.11 -7.79
C GLY A 140 1.80 -1.43 -7.35
N ALA A 141 1.72 -0.41 -6.50
CA ALA A 141 2.91 0.25 -5.95
C ALA A 141 3.74 -0.72 -5.07
N LEU A 142 3.10 -1.54 -4.24
CA LEU A 142 3.78 -2.52 -3.39
C LEU A 142 4.46 -3.62 -4.22
N GLU A 143 3.81 -4.10 -5.28
CA GLU A 143 4.41 -5.06 -6.21
C GLU A 143 5.69 -4.53 -6.85
N GLN A 144 5.72 -3.23 -7.21
CA GLN A 144 6.88 -2.60 -7.85
C GLN A 144 7.97 -2.17 -6.87
N SER A 145 7.60 -1.72 -5.67
CA SER A 145 8.55 -1.26 -4.66
C SER A 145 9.26 -2.40 -3.93
N GLY A 146 8.63 -3.58 -3.87
CA GLY A 146 9.15 -4.75 -3.17
C GLY A 146 8.91 -4.73 -1.65
N GLY A 147 7.99 -3.90 -1.16
CA GLY A 147 7.62 -3.88 0.26
C GLY A 147 6.70 -5.04 0.67
N ALA A 148 6.61 -5.30 1.98
CA ALA A 148 5.80 -6.38 2.57
C ALA A 148 4.47 -5.94 3.18
N TRP A 149 4.27 -4.62 3.36
CA TRP A 149 3.17 -4.05 4.11
C TRP A 149 2.37 -3.08 3.23
N LEU A 150 1.07 -3.33 3.10
CA LEU A 150 0.14 -2.39 2.49
C LEU A 150 -0.32 -1.37 3.55
N PRO A 151 -0.48 -0.08 3.19
CA PRO A 151 -1.14 0.88 4.06
C PRO A 151 -2.59 0.44 4.32
N GLU A 152 -3.03 0.53 5.57
CA GLU A 152 -4.45 0.39 5.92
C GLU A 152 -5.24 1.59 5.35
N VAL A 153 -6.27 1.33 4.55
CA VAL A 153 -7.11 2.39 3.96
C VAL A 153 -8.38 2.54 4.80
N HIS A 154 -8.50 3.68 5.49
CA HIS A 154 -9.68 3.99 6.29
C HIS A 154 -10.78 4.71 5.48
N PRO A 155 -12.04 4.68 5.97
CA PRO A 155 -13.11 5.52 5.44
C PRO A 155 -12.78 7.01 5.51
N VAL A 156 -13.46 7.79 4.66
CA VAL A 156 -13.38 9.25 4.70
C VAL A 156 -13.98 9.75 6.01
N VAL A 157 -13.29 10.64 6.71
CA VAL A 157 -13.77 11.31 7.92
C VAL A 157 -13.81 12.83 7.73
N GLU A 158 -14.63 13.54 8.51
CA GLU A 158 -14.58 15.00 8.55
C GLU A 158 -13.34 15.49 9.32
N VAL A 159 -12.84 16.68 8.99
CA VAL A 159 -11.62 17.24 9.59
C VAL A 159 -11.66 17.36 11.12
N GLY A 160 -12.85 17.57 11.70
CA GLY A 160 -13.02 17.61 13.16
C GLY A 160 -12.76 16.25 13.81
N ASP A 161 -13.27 15.17 13.21
CA ASP A 161 -13.11 13.81 13.71
C ASP A 161 -11.68 13.29 13.49
N ALA A 162 -11.07 13.67 12.37
CA ALA A 162 -9.69 13.32 12.04
C ALA A 162 -8.70 13.71 13.15
N ALA A 163 -8.87 14.90 13.75
CA ALA A 163 -8.02 15.36 14.84
C ALA A 163 -8.16 14.49 16.11
N CYS A 164 -9.35 13.94 16.37
CA CYS A 164 -9.62 13.05 17.49
C CYS A 164 -9.09 11.63 17.24
N ASP A 165 -9.09 11.19 15.99
CA ASP A 165 -8.59 9.86 15.58
C ASP A 165 -7.06 9.76 15.60
N ALA A 166 -6.35 10.89 15.53
CA ALA A 166 -4.90 10.94 15.56
C ALA A 166 -4.33 10.52 16.94
N ARG A 167 -4.08 9.22 17.10
CA ARG A 167 -3.65 8.61 18.38
C ARG A 167 -2.14 8.48 18.56
N MET A 168 -1.37 8.76 17.51
CA MET A 168 0.09 8.71 17.57
C MET A 168 0.67 9.77 18.52
N PRO A 169 1.78 9.46 19.23
CA PRO A 169 2.36 10.35 20.23
C PRO A 169 2.94 11.64 19.63
N ALA A 170 3.43 11.57 18.40
CA ALA A 170 3.85 12.73 17.63
C ALA A 170 2.84 12.97 16.50
N ARG A 171 2.35 14.21 16.39
CA ARG A 171 1.40 14.63 15.36
C ARG A 171 1.90 15.88 14.66
N TYR A 172 1.81 15.87 13.33
CA TYR A 172 2.30 16.95 12.49
C TYR A 172 1.19 17.43 11.54
N LEU A 173 0.95 18.74 11.52
CA LEU A 173 0.07 19.37 10.55
C LEU A 173 0.91 20.16 9.54
N LEU A 174 0.86 19.77 8.27
CA LEU A 174 1.56 20.48 7.21
C LEU A 174 0.80 21.75 6.82
N GLN A 175 1.37 22.92 7.11
CA GLN A 175 0.80 24.23 6.80
C GLN A 175 1.77 25.05 5.97
N ALA A 176 1.31 25.52 4.81
CA ALA A 176 2.09 26.40 3.97
C ALA A 176 2.54 27.66 4.73
N GLY A 177 3.85 27.92 4.75
CA GLY A 177 4.45 29.06 5.47
C GLY A 177 4.78 28.82 6.94
N ALA A 178 4.52 27.63 7.49
CA ALA A 178 4.96 27.26 8.82
C ALA A 178 6.48 26.95 8.86
N PRO A 179 7.12 27.04 10.04
CA PRO A 179 8.54 26.72 10.19
C PRO A 179 8.81 25.24 9.95
N ARG A 180 9.89 24.92 9.24
CA ARG A 180 10.37 23.54 9.14
C ARG A 180 10.79 23.05 10.52
N VAL A 181 10.30 21.87 10.90
CA VAL A 181 10.70 21.21 12.14
C VAL A 181 11.58 20.01 11.78
N ASP A 182 12.63 19.80 12.56
CA ASP A 182 13.49 18.64 12.43
C ASP A 182 12.78 17.42 13.03
N ALA A 183 12.42 16.46 12.17
CA ALA A 183 11.72 15.24 12.56
C ALA A 183 12.56 14.31 13.46
N THR A 184 13.84 14.61 13.70
CA THR A 184 14.72 13.86 14.61
C THR A 184 14.41 14.07 16.09
N HIS A 185 13.65 15.12 16.43
CA HIS A 185 13.18 15.39 17.78
C HIS A 185 11.66 15.21 17.81
N ALA A 186 11.20 13.96 17.80
CA ALA A 186 9.81 13.64 18.10
C ALA A 186 9.54 13.91 19.59
N ALA A 187 9.46 15.19 19.97
CA ALA A 187 8.84 15.57 21.22
C ALA A 187 7.39 15.06 21.16
N SER A 188 6.98 14.27 22.16
CA SER A 188 5.58 13.90 22.32
C SER A 188 4.72 15.16 22.29
N GLY A 189 3.76 15.25 21.37
CA GLY A 189 2.97 16.46 21.17
C GLY A 189 2.45 16.64 19.75
N ALA A 190 1.76 17.77 19.54
CA ALA A 190 1.29 18.21 18.23
C ALA A 190 2.10 19.43 17.77
N ALA A 191 2.58 19.42 16.53
CA ALA A 191 3.30 20.52 15.91
C ALA A 191 2.68 20.87 14.54
N VAL A 192 2.74 22.16 14.20
CA VAL A 192 2.39 22.68 12.87
C VAL A 192 3.70 22.98 12.15
N ILE A 193 3.89 22.37 10.97
CA ILE A 193 5.14 22.35 10.21
C ILE A 193 4.91 22.83 8.78
#